data_AF-A0A453CW70-F1
#
_entry.id   AF-A0A453CW70-F1
#
_cell.length_a   1.000
_cell.length_b   1.000
_cell.length_c   1.000
_cell.angle_alpha   90.00
_cell.angle_beta   90.00
_cell.angle_gamma   90.00
#
_symmetry.space_group_name_H-M   'P 1'
#
loop_
_entity.id
_entity.type
_entity.pdbx_description
1 polymer ?
#
loop_
_entity_poly.entity_id
_entity_poly.type
_entity_poly.pdbx_seq_one_letter_code
_entity_poly.pdbx_strand_id
1 'polypeptide(L)'
;PSVSVEIIDGQVTCSPDDQPGEVVLVDSRRRAMPMASAGYLLISRQVVSVESQGSLKVVLQTYSASGDIDSETQVCFAPEYFNARVTTCKLSGVEVEMTVAWSRMVTEKDHITSRGWVLVDGDIK
;
A
#
# COMPACT_ATOMS: atom_id res chain seq x y z
N PRO A 1 19.79 6.65 25.54
CA PRO A 1 19.05 7.54 24.61
C PRO A 1 17.58 7.09 24.48
N SER A 2 16.69 7.73 25.23
CA SER A 2 15.25 7.57 25.08
C SER A 2 14.81 8.30 23.81
N VAL A 3 14.51 7.54 22.75
CA VAL A 3 13.92 8.08 21.53
C VAL A 3 12.45 8.36 21.83
N SER A 4 12.10 9.63 21.92
CA SER A 4 10.70 10.08 21.96
C SER A 4 10.11 9.83 20.57
N VAL A 5 9.19 8.87 20.49
CA VAL A 5 8.40 8.61 19.27
C VAL A 5 7.25 9.61 19.27
N GLU A 6 7.34 10.63 18.43
CA GLU A 6 6.25 11.58 18.23
C GLU A 6 5.08 10.85 17.56
N ILE A 7 3.91 10.92 18.18
CA ILE A 7 2.68 10.32 17.65
C ILE A 7 2.19 11.25 16.56
N ILE A 8 2.36 10.84 15.30
CA ILE A 8 1.83 11.58 14.16
C ILE A 8 0.36 11.22 14.03
N ASP A 9 -0.54 12.12 14.42
CA ASP A 9 -1.96 12.01 14.08
C ASP A 9 -2.10 12.14 12.57
N GLY A 10 -2.54 11.07 11.92
CA GLY A 10 -2.46 10.98 10.47
C GLY A 10 -3.47 10.04 9.83
N GLN A 11 -3.66 10.25 8.53
CA GLN A 11 -4.46 9.40 7.68
C GLN A 11 -3.59 8.89 6.53
N VAL A 12 -3.75 7.61 6.21
CA VAL A 12 -3.20 6.99 5.01
C VAL A 12 -4.36 6.56 4.15
N THR A 13 -4.47 7.09 2.94
CA THR A 13 -5.46 6.63 1.96
C THR A 13 -4.78 6.18 0.68
N CYS A 14 -5.50 5.37 -0.10
CA CYS A 14 -5.04 5.00 -1.42
C CYS A 14 -6.18 5.00 -2.43
N SER A 15 -5.85 5.30 -3.69
CA SER A 15 -6.81 5.38 -4.78
C SER A 15 -6.22 4.69 -6.02
N PRO A 16 -6.90 3.69 -6.61
CA PRO A 16 -6.58 3.20 -7.95
C PRO A 16 -6.98 4.25 -8.99
N ASP A 17 -6.18 4.42 -10.04
CA ASP A 17 -6.43 5.43 -11.10
C ASP A 17 -7.78 5.30 -11.82
N ASP A 18 -8.42 4.11 -11.79
CA ASP A 18 -9.58 3.78 -12.64
C ASP A 18 -10.81 3.29 -11.87
N GLN A 19 -10.88 3.49 -10.54
CA GLN A 19 -12.07 3.17 -9.74
C GLN A 19 -12.46 4.31 -8.79
N PRO A 20 -13.77 4.61 -8.64
CA PRO A 20 -14.25 5.55 -7.64
C PRO A 20 -14.20 4.88 -6.27
N GLY A 21 -13.04 4.91 -5.61
CA GLY A 21 -12.88 4.28 -4.31
C GLY A 21 -11.57 4.66 -3.64
N GLU A 22 -11.56 5.77 -2.91
CA GLU A 22 -10.53 6.02 -1.93
C GLU A 22 -10.67 5.00 -0.79
N VAL A 23 -9.62 4.20 -0.58
CA VAL A 23 -9.55 3.23 0.50
C VAL A 23 -8.69 3.81 1.60
N VAL A 24 -9.32 4.08 2.74
CA VAL A 24 -8.62 4.46 3.96
C VAL A 24 -7.88 3.24 4.51
N LEU A 25 -6.56 3.31 4.51
CA LEU A 25 -5.65 2.29 5.02
C LEU A 25 -5.49 2.45 6.54
N VAL A 26 -5.31 3.69 7.01
CA VAL A 26 -5.31 4.07 8.43
C VAL A 26 -5.98 5.41 8.59
N ASP A 27 -6.75 5.58 9.66
CA ASP A 27 -7.27 6.87 10.09
C ASP A 27 -7.17 6.93 11.61
N SER A 28 -6.24 7.76 12.11
CA SER A 28 -6.09 8.00 13.54
C SER A 28 -6.73 9.31 13.97
N ARG A 29 -7.55 9.97 13.15
CA ARG A 29 -8.19 11.24 13.52
C ARG A 29 -8.82 11.12 14.92
N ARG A 30 -8.25 11.86 15.89
CA ARG A 30 -8.64 11.91 17.32
C ARG A 30 -8.16 10.77 18.23
N ARG A 31 -7.24 9.92 17.79
CA ARG A 31 -6.60 8.86 18.60
C ARG A 31 -5.14 8.69 18.20
N ALA A 32 -4.29 8.39 19.18
CA ALA A 32 -2.90 8.05 18.89
C ALA A 32 -2.80 6.96 17.81
N MET A 33 -1.97 7.21 16.80
CA MET A 33 -1.71 6.27 15.71
C MET A 33 -1.26 4.92 16.29
N PRO A 34 -1.91 3.80 15.95
CA PRO A 34 -1.51 2.50 16.47
C PRO A 34 -0.15 2.12 15.87
N MET A 35 0.89 2.20 16.70
CA MET A 35 2.24 1.77 16.36
C MET A 35 2.52 0.39 16.92
N ALA A 36 3.06 -0.50 16.08
CA ALA A 36 3.66 -1.74 16.53
C ALA A 36 4.93 -1.44 17.34
N SER A 37 5.37 -2.40 18.15
CA SER A 37 6.55 -2.29 19.02
C SER A 37 7.87 -1.97 18.30
N ALA A 38 7.90 -2.08 16.97
CA ALA A 38 9.06 -1.82 16.13
C ALA A 38 8.93 -0.56 15.24
N GLY A 39 7.98 0.34 15.52
CA GLY A 39 7.86 1.61 14.78
C GLY A 39 7.03 1.53 13.50
N TYR A 40 6.40 0.39 13.22
CA TYR A 40 5.49 0.22 12.08
C TYR A 40 4.09 0.71 12.40
N LEU A 41 3.42 1.26 11.41
CA LEU A 41 2.01 1.62 11.47
C LEU A 41 1.14 0.40 11.23
N LEU A 42 0.17 0.15 12.13
CA LEU A 42 -0.79 -0.92 11.90
C LEU A 42 -1.86 -0.46 10.92
N ILE A 43 -1.90 -1.09 9.75
CA ILE A 43 -2.88 -0.78 8.71
C ILE A 43 -4.19 -1.54 8.94
N SER A 44 -5.33 -0.83 8.88
CA SER A 44 -6.67 -1.42 9.01
C SER A 44 -7.04 -2.28 7.79
N ARG A 45 -6.52 -1.95 6.61
CA ARG A 45 -6.63 -2.72 5.36
C ARG A 45 -5.26 -2.94 4.75
N GLN A 46 -4.82 -4.18 4.62
CA GLN A 46 -3.46 -4.49 4.15
C GLN A 46 -3.39 -4.85 2.66
N VAL A 47 -4.55 -5.05 2.03
CA VAL A 47 -4.65 -5.51 0.64
C VAL A 47 -5.56 -4.58 -0.13
N VAL A 48 -5.07 -4.15 -1.29
CA VAL A 48 -5.78 -3.34 -2.27
C VAL A 48 -5.55 -3.92 -3.66
N SER A 49 -6.58 -3.89 -4.50
CA SER A 49 -6.50 -4.37 -5.88
C SER A 49 -6.27 -3.19 -6.80
N VAL A 50 -5.37 -3.35 -7.75
CA VAL A 50 -5.05 -2.34 -8.78
C VAL A 50 -4.99 -3.05 -10.12
N GLU A 51 -5.51 -2.38 -11.15
CA GLU A 51 -5.44 -2.87 -12.52
C GLU A 51 -3.98 -2.98 -13.00
N SER A 52 -3.71 -3.94 -13.88
CA SER A 52 -2.35 -4.22 -14.37
C SER A 52 -1.66 -3.04 -15.08
N GLN A 53 -2.46 -2.09 -15.61
CA GLN A 53 -1.98 -0.86 -16.25
C GLN A 53 -2.27 0.40 -15.43
N GLY A 54 -2.83 0.28 -14.22
CA GLY A 54 -3.14 1.41 -13.34
C GLY A 54 -1.95 1.83 -12.47
N SER A 55 -2.23 2.59 -11.42
CA SER A 55 -1.26 2.87 -10.35
C SER A 55 -1.90 2.81 -8.97
N LEU A 56 -1.08 2.51 -7.96
CA LEU A 56 -1.45 2.66 -6.56
C LEU A 56 -0.93 4.01 -6.07
N LYS A 57 -1.83 4.99 -5.95
CA LYS A 57 -1.54 6.24 -5.28
C LYS A 57 -1.77 6.06 -3.78
N VAL A 58 -0.76 6.39 -2.97
CA VAL A 58 -0.84 6.46 -1.51
C VAL A 58 -0.71 7.92 -1.09
N VAL A 59 -1.64 8.39 -0.27
CA VAL A 59 -1.65 9.74 0.30
C VAL A 59 -1.44 9.61 1.80
N LEU A 60 -0.47 10.36 2.33
CA LEU A 60 -0.19 10.47 3.75
C LEU A 60 -0.49 11.89 4.19
N GLN A 61 -1.34 12.04 5.21
CA GLN A 61 -1.70 13.33 5.78
C GLN A 61 -1.39 13.34 7.27
N THR A 62 -0.93 14.49 7.75
CA THR A 62 -0.88 14.81 9.18
C THR A 62 -1.92 15.86 9.50
N TYR A 63 -2.41 15.81 10.74
CA TYR A 63 -3.42 16.74 11.21
C TYR A 63 -2.88 17.61 12.34
N SER A 64 -3.23 18.89 12.31
CA SER A 64 -2.97 19.82 13.42
C SER A 64 -3.91 19.52 14.59
N ALA A 65 -3.66 20.17 15.74
CA ALA A 65 -4.55 20.05 16.90
C ALA A 65 -6.00 20.52 16.63
N SER A 66 -6.23 21.38 15.64
CA SER A 66 -7.59 21.78 15.21
C SER A 66 -8.28 20.72 14.36
N GLY A 67 -7.54 19.69 13.91
CA GLY A 67 -8.02 18.65 13.00
C GLY A 67 -7.96 19.05 11.52
N ASP A 68 -7.32 20.17 11.20
CA ASP A 68 -7.03 20.57 9.82
C ASP A 68 -5.81 19.81 9.30
N ILE A 69 -5.70 19.63 7.98
CA ILE A 69 -4.52 19.01 7.36
C ILE A 69 -3.33 19.97 7.56
N ASP A 70 -2.31 19.50 8.26
CA ASP A 70 -1.08 20.26 8.54
C ASP A 70 -0.01 20.00 7.48
N SER A 71 0.10 18.78 6.98
CA SER A 71 0.99 18.41 5.87
C SER A 71 0.43 17.22 5.10
N GLU A 72 0.78 17.14 3.82
CA GLU A 72 0.40 16.04 2.93
C GLU A 72 1.58 15.64 2.04
N THR A 73 1.73 14.34 1.78
CA THR A 73 2.60 13.84 0.73
C THR A 73 1.94 12.68 -0.03
N GLN A 74 2.33 12.52 -1.28
CA GLN A 74 1.78 11.51 -2.18
C GLN A 74 2.90 10.67 -2.79
N VAL A 75 2.71 9.37 -2.82
CA VAL A 75 3.60 8.42 -3.52
C VAL A 75 2.78 7.54 -4.45
N CYS A 76 3.26 7.35 -5.68
CA CYS A 76 2.61 6.50 -6.67
C CYS A 76 3.47 5.26 -6.92
N PHE A 77 2.86 4.09 -6.89
CA PHE A 77 3.50 2.83 -7.22
C PHE A 77 2.90 2.26 -8.50
N ALA A 78 3.75 1.93 -9.47
CA ALA A 78 3.35 1.14 -10.61
C ALA A 78 3.14 -0.33 -10.18
N PRO A 79 2.08 -1.00 -10.64
CA PRO A 79 1.85 -2.41 -10.38
C PRO A 79 3.01 -3.27 -10.89
N GLU A 80 3.43 -4.25 -10.09
CA GLU A 80 4.42 -5.24 -10.50
C GLU A 80 3.81 -6.66 -10.46
N TYR A 81 4.27 -7.54 -11.34
CA TYR A 81 3.72 -8.91 -11.46
C TYR A 81 3.99 -9.78 -10.22
N PHE A 82 5.13 -9.56 -9.59
CA PHE A 82 5.63 -10.15 -8.37
C PHE A 82 6.71 -9.20 -7.89
N ASN A 83 6.78 -8.88 -6.60
CA ASN A 83 7.89 -8.24 -5.86
C ASN A 83 7.35 -7.39 -4.70
N ALA A 84 8.27 -6.97 -3.83
CA ALA A 84 8.04 -5.87 -2.92
C ALA A 84 8.85 -4.65 -3.36
N ARG A 85 8.22 -3.49 -3.31
CA ARG A 85 8.85 -2.19 -3.58
C ARG A 85 8.87 -1.37 -2.31
N VAL A 86 10.08 -0.94 -1.93
CA VAL A 86 10.30 -0.01 -0.81
C VAL A 86 10.47 1.39 -1.37
N THR A 87 9.89 2.40 -0.71
CA THR A 87 10.02 3.81 -1.09
C THR A 87 9.98 4.68 0.16
N THR A 88 10.80 5.71 0.21
CA THR A 88 10.83 6.69 1.31
C THR A 88 10.27 8.03 0.85
N CYS A 89 9.63 8.75 1.77
CA CYS A 89 9.16 10.12 1.55
C CYS A 89 9.29 10.93 2.85
N LYS A 90 9.19 12.26 2.75
CA LYS A 90 9.19 13.14 3.93
C LYS A 90 7.78 13.64 4.20
N LEU A 91 7.36 13.60 5.47
CA LEU A 91 6.09 14.10 5.97
C LEU A 91 6.31 14.83 7.29
N SER A 92 5.95 16.11 7.36
CA SER A 92 6.17 16.96 8.55
C SER A 92 7.61 16.89 9.13
N GLY A 93 8.62 16.78 8.26
CA GLY A 93 10.02 16.67 8.66
C GLY A 93 10.49 15.27 9.07
N VAL A 94 9.57 14.30 9.18
CA VAL A 94 9.85 12.89 9.46
C VAL A 94 10.02 12.12 8.15
N GLU A 95 11.00 11.22 8.10
CA GLU A 95 11.16 10.29 6.98
C GLU A 95 10.27 9.06 7.19
N VAL A 96 9.42 8.77 6.20
CA VAL A 96 8.48 7.65 6.22
C VAL A 96 8.88 6.65 5.15
N GLU A 97 9.16 5.42 5.56
CA GLU A 97 9.37 4.29 4.66
C GLU A 97 8.06 3.53 4.43
N MET A 98 7.78 3.23 3.17
CA MET A 98 6.64 2.43 2.75
C MET A 98 7.12 1.22 1.96
N THR A 99 6.58 0.06 2.29
CA THR A 99 6.81 -1.17 1.54
C THR A 99 5.48 -1.66 0.98
N VAL A 100 5.41 -1.83 -0.34
CA VAL A 100 4.26 -2.39 -1.05
C VAL A 100 4.65 -3.73 -1.64
N ALA A 101 3.94 -4.80 -1.28
CA ALA A 101 4.12 -6.12 -1.86
C ALA A 101 2.98 -6.42 -2.85
N TRP A 102 3.34 -6.86 -4.06
CA TRP A 102 2.40 -7.14 -5.12
C TRP A 102 2.12 -8.64 -5.23
N SER A 103 0.84 -8.98 -5.35
CA SER A 103 0.40 -10.32 -5.72
C SER A 103 -0.48 -10.24 -6.96
N ARG A 104 -0.19 -11.09 -7.96
CA ARG A 104 -1.02 -11.18 -9.14
C ARG A 104 -2.31 -11.91 -8.77
N MET A 105 -3.42 -11.18 -8.73
CA MET A 105 -4.73 -11.82 -8.74
C MET A 105 -4.94 -12.44 -10.13
N VAL A 106 -5.17 -13.75 -10.18
CA VAL A 106 -5.55 -14.42 -11.43
C VAL A 106 -7.02 -14.10 -11.67
N THR A 107 -7.29 -13.07 -12.48
CA THR A 107 -8.65 -12.61 -12.78
C THR A 107 -9.26 -13.34 -13.98
N GLU A 108 -8.44 -13.94 -14.85
CA GLU A 108 -8.92 -14.62 -16.06
C GLU A 108 -8.34 -16.04 -16.20
N LYS A 109 -9.23 -16.97 -16.58
CA LYS A 109 -8.92 -18.40 -16.85
C LYS A 109 -7.81 -18.57 -17.91
N ASP A 110 -7.67 -17.59 -18.80
CA ASP A 110 -6.70 -17.60 -19.91
C ASP A 110 -5.25 -17.33 -19.47
N HIS A 111 -5.03 -16.77 -18.28
CA HIS A 111 -3.68 -16.64 -17.69
C HIS A 111 -3.16 -17.95 -17.08
N ILE A 112 -4.03 -18.96 -16.89
CA ILE A 112 -3.64 -20.30 -16.41
C ILE A 112 -3.21 -21.16 -17.59
N THR A 113 -3.87 -21.03 -18.75
CA THR A 113 -3.61 -21.83 -19.95
C THR A 113 -2.31 -21.48 -20.68
N SER A 114 -1.75 -20.28 -20.46
CA SER A 114 -0.51 -19.86 -21.15
C SER A 114 0.80 -20.37 -20.53
N ARG A 115 0.77 -20.99 -19.34
CA ARG A 115 1.97 -21.48 -18.62
C ARG A 115 1.86 -22.87 -17.98
N GLY A 116 0.72 -23.54 -18.10
CA GLY A 116 0.60 -24.94 -17.73
C GLY A 116 1.18 -25.83 -18.83
N TRP A 117 2.35 -26.42 -18.61
CA TRP A 117 2.76 -27.60 -19.38
C TRP A 117 1.80 -28.73 -19.02
N VAL A 118 0.77 -28.93 -19.84
CA VAL A 118 0.07 -30.20 -19.88
C VAL A 118 1.03 -31.15 -20.59
N LEU A 119 1.70 -32.02 -19.83
CA LEU A 119 2.26 -33.23 -20.41
C LEU A 119 1.08 -33.95 -21.06
N VAL A 120 1.01 -33.88 -22.40
CA VAL A 120 0.06 -34.68 -23.15
C VAL A 120 0.58 -36.10 -23.03
N ASP A 121 -0.09 -36.90 -22.21
CA ASP A 121 0.13 -38.33 -22.12
C ASP A 121 -0.18 -38.93 -23.52
N GLY A 122 0.87 -39.29 -24.26
CA GLY A 122 0.72 -39.66 -25.67
C GLY A 122 1.99 -40.05 -26.43
N ASP A 123 3.20 -39.74 -25.93
CA ASP A 123 4.45 -40.14 -26.60
C ASP A 123 5.25 -41.15 -25.77
N ILE A 124 4.73 -42.38 -25.68
CA ILE A 124 5.57 -43.57 -25.61
C ILE A 124 5.03 -44.55 -26.65
N LYS A 125 5.78 -44.70 -27.75
CA LYS A 125 5.64 -45.81 -28.67
C LYS A 125 6.88 -46.68 -28.60
#